data_AF-A0A9N7UIR1-F1
#
_entry.id   AF-A0A9N7UIR1-F1
#
_cell.length_a   1.000
_cell.length_b   1.000
_cell.length_c   1.000
_cell.angle_alpha   90.00
_cell.angle_beta   90.00
_cell.angle_gamma   90.00
#
_symmetry.space_group_name_H-M   'P 1'
#
loop_
_entity.id
_entity.type
_entity.pdbx_description
1 polymer ?
#
loop_
_entity_poly.entity_id
_entity_poly.type
_entity_poly.pdbx_seq_one_letter_code
_entity_poly.pdbx_strand_id
1 'polypeptide(L)'
;MFALDNIIRKAVQTAITILVPELRPHFSLASESDPADQDDVDDDPEQERSSTHHSRAPTIAAHDDTVATSGVSTLSSTVSHESHHAQRSVSMELGRMKLETNRLLEQLLEREQEYQSILQQVLEEREQEIRLLRLRSEPTDVFTSSSEEKTSQPAETREDSELSGWLRLYGADQDAIEKVLKEEYTLNNILHDVTREDLKSLRLRGGILCKLWKAITDYRQQPT
;
A
#
# COMPACT_ATOMS: atom_id res chain seq x y z
N MET A 1 18.85 28.43 35.01
CA MET A 1 18.52 27.04 34.60
C MET A 1 17.01 26.89 34.41
N PHE A 2 16.37 27.76 33.61
CA PHE A 2 14.90 27.87 33.58
C PHE A 2 14.27 27.98 32.18
N ALA A 3 15.07 28.26 31.15
CA ALA A 3 14.56 28.45 29.78
C ALA A 3 14.01 27.17 29.16
N LEU A 4 14.66 26.02 29.39
CA LEU A 4 14.22 24.73 28.83
C LEU A 4 12.88 24.29 29.44
N ASP A 5 12.71 24.45 30.75
CA ASP A 5 11.48 24.08 31.46
C ASP A 5 10.30 24.94 30.97
N ASN A 6 10.55 26.24 30.71
CA ASN A 6 9.53 27.14 30.16
C ASN A 6 9.12 26.75 28.73
N ILE A 7 10.09 26.39 27.88
CA ILE A 7 9.81 25.95 26.51
C ILE A 7 9.04 24.62 26.51
N ILE A 8 9.46 23.66 27.35
CA ILE A 8 8.78 22.36 27.49
C ILE A 8 7.35 22.59 27.99
N ARG A 9 7.16 23.44 29.00
CA ARG A 9 5.83 23.75 29.55
C ARG A 9 4.92 24.39 28.50
N LYS A 10 5.44 25.34 27.72
CA LYS A 10 4.70 25.97 26.60
C LYS A 10 4.37 24.97 25.49
N ALA A 11 5.29 24.08 25.14
CA ALA A 11 5.08 23.07 24.11
C ALA A 11 4.00 22.05 24.53
N VAL A 12 4.06 21.58 25.78
CA VAL A 12 3.07 20.64 26.34
C VAL A 12 1.68 21.29 26.41
N GLN A 13 1.60 22.53 26.88
CA GLN A 13 0.34 23.31 26.92
C GLN A 13 -0.28 23.47 25.52
N THR A 14 0.56 23.75 24.52
CA THR A 14 0.15 23.90 23.12
C THR A 14 -0.34 22.58 22.55
N ALA A 15 0.37 21.48 22.81
CA ALA A 15 -0.03 20.14 22.36
C ALA A 15 -1.37 19.70 22.98
N ILE A 16 -1.58 19.92 24.28
CA ILE A 16 -2.85 19.61 24.95
C ILE A 16 -4.00 20.44 24.34
N THR A 17 -3.75 21.71 24.04
CA THR A 17 -4.75 22.61 23.44
C THR A 17 -5.16 22.19 22.02
N ILE A 18 -4.24 21.56 21.27
CA ILE A 18 -4.49 21.08 19.90
C ILE A 18 -5.15 19.70 19.92
N LEU A 19 -4.67 18.79 20.78
CA LEU A 19 -5.10 17.40 20.80
C LEU A 19 -6.37 17.16 21.62
N VAL A 20 -6.62 17.97 22.66
CA VAL A 20 -7.77 17.82 23.58
C VAL A 20 -8.37 19.20 23.92
N PRO A 21 -9.15 19.80 23.00
CA PRO A 21 -9.69 21.16 23.16
C PRO A 21 -10.63 21.33 24.36
N GLU A 22 -11.25 20.24 24.82
CA GLU A 22 -12.24 20.22 25.90
C GLU A 22 -11.65 20.53 27.29
N LEU A 23 -10.32 20.42 27.46
CA LEU A 23 -9.63 20.70 28.72
C LEU A 23 -9.05 22.12 28.81
N ARG A 24 -9.22 22.95 27.78
CA ARG A 24 -8.70 24.33 27.69
C ARG A 24 -9.03 25.24 28.91
N PRO A 25 -10.21 25.15 29.56
CA PRO A 25 -10.52 25.98 30.72
C PRO A 25 -9.65 25.69 31.96
N HIS A 26 -9.10 24.48 32.08
CA HIS A 26 -8.38 24.04 33.28
C HIS A 26 -6.89 24.41 33.29
N PHE A 27 -6.30 24.68 32.13
CA PHE A 27 -4.87 24.96 32.01
C PHE A 27 -4.56 26.44 31.75
N SER A 28 -5.54 27.25 31.35
CA SER A 28 -5.32 28.67 31.00
C SER A 28 -5.09 29.59 32.21
N LEU A 29 -5.29 29.12 33.45
CA LEU A 29 -5.24 29.96 34.66
C LEU A 29 -3.84 30.10 35.31
N ALA A 30 -2.80 29.47 34.79
CA ALA A 30 -1.49 29.41 35.47
C ALA A 30 -0.33 30.12 34.75
N SER A 31 -0.58 30.90 33.68
CA SER A 31 0.49 31.52 32.89
C SER A 31 0.25 33.00 32.57
N GLU A 32 -0.36 33.74 33.48
CA GLU A 32 -0.17 35.19 33.56
C GLU A 32 0.53 35.48 34.89
N SER A 33 1.86 35.51 34.89
CA SER A 33 2.70 36.25 35.84
C SER A 33 4.12 35.70 35.76
N ASP A 34 4.92 36.23 34.83
CA ASP A 34 6.37 36.35 35.07
C ASP A 34 6.91 37.58 34.32
N PRO A 35 7.11 38.72 35.03
CA PRO A 35 7.68 39.94 34.49
C PRO A 35 9.20 39.94 34.68
N ALA A 36 9.94 39.35 33.75
CA ALA A 36 11.39 39.53 33.69
C ALA A 36 11.88 39.32 32.25
N ASP A 37 12.71 40.26 31.79
CA ASP A 37 13.40 40.36 30.49
C ASP A 37 12.61 40.95 29.31
N GLN A 38 12.41 42.27 29.37
CA GLN A 38 12.68 43.17 28.24
C GLN A 38 12.94 44.60 28.76
N ASP A 39 14.12 44.79 29.37
CA ASP A 39 14.78 46.09 29.37
C ASP A 39 15.52 46.21 28.03
N ASP A 40 15.06 47.12 27.16
CA ASP A 40 15.95 48.05 26.46
C ASP A 40 15.12 49.23 25.92
N VAL A 41 15.26 50.37 26.62
CA VAL A 41 15.14 51.79 26.21
C VAL A 41 13.82 52.28 25.59
N ASP A 42 13.21 53.41 25.97
CA ASP A 42 13.51 54.47 26.93
C ASP A 42 12.21 55.31 27.09
N ASP A 43 12.18 56.11 28.14
CA ASP A 43 11.23 57.19 28.50
C ASP A 43 9.92 56.86 29.25
N ASP A 44 10.04 57.19 30.54
CA ASP A 44 9.13 57.47 31.64
C ASP A 44 8.35 58.81 31.40
N PRO A 45 7.40 59.29 32.24
CA PRO A 45 6.63 58.61 33.30
C PRO A 45 5.10 58.89 33.28
N GLU A 46 4.42 58.23 34.23
CA GLU A 46 3.16 58.59 34.92
C GLU A 46 1.83 58.28 34.20
N GLN A 47 0.80 57.67 34.79
CA GLN A 47 0.61 56.98 36.07
C GLN A 47 -0.82 56.40 36.06
N GLU A 48 -0.98 55.18 36.57
CA GLU A 48 -2.14 54.71 37.34
C GLU A 48 -3.58 54.84 36.79
N ARG A 49 -4.21 53.68 36.53
CA ARG A 49 -5.26 53.06 37.37
C ARG A 49 -6.01 52.03 36.52
N SER A 50 -5.83 50.74 36.79
CA SER A 50 -6.57 49.96 37.79
C SER A 50 -7.99 49.61 37.33
N SER A 51 -8.26 48.30 37.33
CA SER A 51 -9.52 47.70 37.78
C SER A 51 -10.69 47.73 36.78
N THR A 52 -10.95 46.59 36.14
CA THR A 52 -11.90 45.55 36.56
C THR A 52 -13.34 45.82 36.14
N HIS A 53 -14.02 44.71 35.87
CA HIS A 53 -15.43 44.49 36.15
C HIS A 53 -16.51 44.85 35.10
N HIS A 54 -17.25 43.78 34.80
CA HIS A 54 -18.70 43.71 34.57
C HIS A 54 -19.24 43.79 33.13
N SER A 55 -19.65 42.60 32.67
CA SER A 55 -21.03 42.26 32.32
C SER A 55 -21.90 43.37 31.74
N ARG A 56 -22.43 43.19 30.51
CA ARG A 56 -23.88 43.02 30.25
C ARG A 56 -24.16 42.77 28.76
N ALA A 57 -25.12 41.86 28.52
CA ALA A 57 -25.74 41.52 27.24
C ALA A 57 -26.29 42.73 26.45
N PRO A 58 -26.46 42.61 25.12
CA PRO A 58 -26.90 43.72 24.27
C PRO A 58 -28.42 43.88 24.32
N THR A 59 -28.88 45.11 24.55
CA THR A 59 -30.24 45.54 24.21
C THR A 59 -30.21 46.46 23.00
N ILE A 60 -31.03 46.09 22.04
CA ILE A 60 -31.38 46.74 20.78
C ILE A 60 -31.67 48.23 21.00
N ALA A 61 -31.02 49.10 20.21
CA ALA A 61 -31.34 50.52 20.14
C ALA A 61 -31.63 50.90 18.68
N ALA A 62 -32.85 51.41 18.46
CA ALA A 62 -33.19 52.24 17.33
C ALA A 62 -33.62 53.58 17.90
N HIS A 63 -32.82 54.64 17.72
CA HIS A 63 -33.32 55.98 17.42
C HIS A 63 -32.18 56.88 16.93
N ASP A 64 -32.63 57.80 16.09
CA ASP A 64 -32.03 58.76 15.18
C ASP A 64 -31.30 59.96 15.81
N ASP A 65 -30.48 60.57 14.95
CA ASP A 65 -29.95 61.95 14.89
C ASP A 65 -29.07 62.52 16.01
N THR A 66 -27.79 62.76 15.68
CA THR A 66 -27.08 64.05 15.90
C THR A 66 -25.68 64.04 15.23
N VAL A 67 -25.34 65.18 14.64
CA VAL A 67 -24.20 65.46 13.73
C VAL A 67 -22.82 65.40 14.43
N ALA A 68 -21.81 65.00 13.63
CA ALA A 68 -20.35 65.07 13.84
C ALA A 68 -19.79 64.11 14.90
N THR A 69 -18.96 63.13 14.55
CA THR A 69 -17.62 63.33 13.97
C THR A 69 -17.26 62.24 12.95
N SER A 70 -16.85 62.68 11.75
CA SER A 70 -16.06 61.84 10.86
C SER A 70 -14.65 61.81 11.42
N GLY A 71 -14.21 60.64 11.88
CA GLY A 71 -12.92 60.45 12.50
C GLY A 71 -12.50 58.98 12.45
N VAL A 72 -12.17 58.51 11.25
CA VAL A 72 -11.29 57.36 10.97
C VAL A 72 -11.70 56.01 11.60
N SER A 73 -12.32 55.15 10.80
CA SER A 73 -12.32 53.70 11.02
C SER A 73 -12.23 52.99 9.67
N THR A 74 -11.08 53.10 9.00
CA THR A 74 -10.88 52.52 7.67
C THR A 74 -9.62 51.67 7.54
N LEU A 75 -9.04 51.18 8.64
CA LEU A 75 -7.83 50.35 8.57
C LEU A 75 -8.01 48.92 9.15
N SER A 76 -8.85 48.72 10.19
CA SER A 76 -9.00 47.39 10.81
C SER A 76 -10.03 46.47 10.15
N SER A 77 -10.96 47.00 9.36
CA SER A 77 -12.04 46.19 8.78
C SER A 77 -11.55 45.28 7.66
N THR A 78 -10.61 45.74 6.82
CA THR A 78 -10.09 44.96 5.69
C THR A 78 -9.15 43.84 6.11
N VAL A 79 -8.31 44.06 7.13
CA VAL A 79 -7.36 43.05 7.65
C VAL A 79 -8.09 41.92 8.37
N SER A 80 -9.14 42.22 9.13
CA SER A 80 -9.99 41.18 9.74
C SER A 80 -10.83 40.43 8.70
N HIS A 81 -11.30 41.10 7.65
CA HIS A 81 -12.02 40.42 6.57
C HIS A 81 -11.12 39.48 5.78
N GLU A 82 -9.87 39.89 5.51
CA GLU A 82 -8.86 39.10 4.82
C GLU A 82 -8.47 37.85 5.62
N SER A 83 -8.21 38.00 6.94
CA SER A 83 -7.85 36.85 7.78
C SER A 83 -9.00 35.85 7.94
N HIS A 84 -10.24 36.33 8.10
CA HIS A 84 -11.41 35.46 8.12
C HIS A 84 -11.70 34.83 6.75
N HIS A 85 -11.39 35.50 5.65
CA HIS A 85 -11.52 34.94 4.31
C HIS A 85 -10.47 33.85 4.05
N ALA A 86 -9.21 34.09 4.42
CA ALA A 86 -8.13 33.11 4.36
C ALA A 86 -8.40 31.88 5.26
N GLN A 87 -8.92 32.08 6.48
CA GLN A 87 -9.33 30.96 7.33
C GLN A 87 -10.46 30.13 6.72
N ARG A 88 -11.45 30.79 6.08
CA ARG A 88 -12.54 30.08 5.38
C ARG A 88 -12.02 29.32 4.16
N SER A 89 -11.12 29.89 3.36
CA SER A 89 -10.55 29.20 2.19
C SER A 89 -9.74 27.97 2.59
N VAL A 90 -8.91 28.07 3.63
CA VAL A 90 -8.15 26.93 4.17
C VAL A 90 -9.10 25.85 4.73
N SER A 91 -10.17 26.26 5.43
CA SER A 91 -11.18 25.32 5.94
C SER A 91 -11.90 24.56 4.81
N MET A 92 -12.25 25.26 3.72
CA MET A 92 -12.84 24.63 2.53
C MET A 92 -11.87 23.67 1.85
N GLU A 93 -10.59 24.05 1.71
CA GLU A 93 -9.57 23.18 1.13
C GLU A 93 -9.32 21.93 1.97
N LEU A 94 -9.29 22.07 3.30
CA LEU A 94 -9.23 20.94 4.23
C LEU A 94 -10.44 20.00 4.07
N GLY A 95 -11.65 20.57 3.93
CA GLY A 95 -12.86 19.80 3.67
C GLY A 95 -12.79 19.02 2.36
N ARG A 96 -12.31 19.67 1.29
CA ARG A 96 -12.08 19.02 -0.01
C ARG A 96 -11.05 17.90 0.08
N MET A 97 -9.94 18.13 0.78
CA MET A 97 -8.91 17.12 0.99
C MET A 97 -9.43 15.94 1.78
N LYS A 98 -10.23 16.17 2.84
CA LYS A 98 -10.87 15.11 3.62
C LYS A 98 -11.81 14.25 2.78
N LEU A 99 -12.62 14.87 1.92
CA LEU A 99 -13.49 14.14 1.00
C LEU A 99 -12.68 13.30 0.01
N GLU A 100 -11.61 13.86 -0.54
CA GLU A 100 -10.73 13.14 -1.47
C GLU A 100 -10.01 11.98 -0.79
N THR A 101 -9.51 12.16 0.44
CA THR A 101 -8.91 11.09 1.24
C THR A 101 -9.91 9.96 1.50
N ASN A 102 -11.15 10.29 1.86
CA ASN A 102 -12.20 9.27 2.05
C ASN A 102 -12.51 8.53 0.73
N ARG A 103 -12.66 9.27 -0.38
CA ARG A 103 -12.88 8.70 -1.71
C ARG A 103 -11.75 7.74 -2.12
N LEU A 104 -10.50 8.10 -1.84
CA LEU A 104 -9.33 7.26 -2.12
C LEU A 104 -9.28 6.04 -1.20
N LEU A 105 -9.65 6.18 0.08
CA LEU A 105 -9.72 5.07 1.01
C LEU A 105 -10.78 4.04 0.58
N GLU A 106 -11.96 4.51 0.15
CA GLU A 106 -13.02 3.64 -0.39
C GLU A 106 -12.55 2.88 -1.63
N GLN A 107 -11.90 3.56 -2.58
CA GLN A 107 -11.32 2.88 -3.75
C GLN A 107 -10.24 1.87 -3.37
N LEU A 108 -9.41 2.16 -2.36
CA LEU A 108 -8.38 1.24 -1.92
C LEU A 108 -8.98 -0.03 -1.32
N LEU A 109 -10.02 0.12 -0.50
CA LEU A 109 -10.78 -1.01 0.05
C LEU A 109 -11.47 -1.83 -1.05
N GLU A 110 -12.07 -1.16 -2.04
CA GLU A 110 -12.69 -1.83 -3.19
C GLU A 110 -11.65 -2.65 -3.99
N ARG A 111 -10.48 -2.06 -4.29
CA ARG A 111 -9.38 -2.79 -4.97
C ARG A 111 -8.85 -3.94 -4.12
N GLU A 112 -8.75 -3.78 -2.81
CA GLU A 112 -8.33 -4.84 -1.90
C GLU A 112 -9.31 -6.02 -1.96
N GLN A 113 -10.61 -5.73 -1.90
CA GLN A 113 -11.67 -6.75 -1.99
C GLN A 113 -11.66 -7.47 -3.34
N GLU A 114 -11.55 -6.71 -4.44
CA GLU A 114 -11.41 -7.27 -5.80
C GLU A 114 -10.19 -8.21 -5.89
N TYR A 115 -9.03 -7.77 -5.38
CA TYR A 115 -7.81 -8.57 -5.37
C TYR A 115 -7.97 -9.86 -4.55
N GLN A 116 -8.55 -9.77 -3.35
CA GLN A 116 -8.81 -10.94 -2.51
C GLN A 116 -9.75 -11.94 -3.21
N SER A 117 -10.80 -11.45 -3.87
CA SER A 117 -11.73 -12.28 -4.65
C SER A 117 -11.03 -13.03 -5.78
N ILE A 118 -10.21 -12.32 -6.57
CA ILE A 118 -9.45 -12.93 -7.68
C ILE A 118 -8.46 -13.96 -7.14
N LEU A 119 -7.74 -13.65 -6.07
CA LEU A 119 -6.79 -14.57 -5.45
C LEU A 119 -7.50 -15.85 -4.99
N GLN A 120 -8.65 -15.73 -4.34
CA GLN A 120 -9.43 -16.88 -3.90
C GLN A 120 -9.90 -17.74 -5.07
N GLN A 121 -10.39 -17.10 -6.15
CA GLN A 121 -10.79 -17.80 -7.36
C GLN A 121 -9.62 -18.57 -7.99
N VAL A 122 -8.45 -17.94 -8.15
CA VAL A 122 -7.27 -18.59 -8.72
C VAL A 122 -6.82 -19.76 -7.84
N LEU A 123 -6.83 -19.62 -6.52
CA LEU A 123 -6.51 -20.72 -5.61
C LEU A 123 -7.47 -21.90 -5.75
N GLU A 124 -8.77 -21.63 -5.86
CA GLU A 124 -9.79 -22.67 -6.05
C GLU A 124 -9.63 -23.38 -7.40
N GLU A 125 -9.40 -22.62 -8.48
CA GLU A 125 -9.12 -23.17 -9.81
C GLU A 125 -7.88 -24.09 -9.79
N ARG A 126 -6.81 -23.68 -9.12
CA ARG A 126 -5.59 -24.50 -8.97
C ARG A 126 -5.83 -25.75 -8.13
N GLU A 127 -6.59 -25.65 -7.05
CA GLU A 127 -6.95 -26.82 -6.25
C GLU A 127 -7.78 -27.83 -7.07
N GLN A 128 -8.71 -27.33 -7.90
CA GLN A 128 -9.47 -28.18 -8.83
C GLN A 128 -8.56 -28.85 -9.87
N GLU A 129 -7.62 -28.10 -10.46
CA GLU A 129 -6.61 -28.61 -11.40
C GLU A 129 -5.76 -29.72 -10.75
N ILE A 130 -5.25 -29.48 -9.53
CA ILE A 130 -4.48 -30.47 -8.76
C ILE A 130 -5.32 -31.72 -8.49
N ARG A 131 -6.60 -31.57 -8.12
CA ARG A 131 -7.49 -32.72 -7.91
C ARG A 131 -7.67 -33.54 -9.19
N LEU A 132 -7.89 -32.90 -10.33
CA LEU A 132 -8.03 -33.60 -11.62
C LEU A 132 -6.74 -34.34 -11.99
N LEU A 133 -5.58 -33.72 -11.79
CA LEU A 133 -4.29 -34.37 -12.01
C LEU A 133 -4.10 -35.56 -11.08
N ARG A 134 -4.47 -35.43 -9.79
CA ARG A 134 -4.44 -36.55 -8.83
C ARG A 134 -5.30 -37.72 -9.28
N LEU A 135 -6.56 -37.47 -9.68
CA LEU A 135 -7.46 -38.52 -10.19
C LEU A 135 -6.90 -39.20 -11.45
N ARG A 136 -6.26 -38.43 -12.34
CA ARG A 136 -5.62 -38.98 -13.55
C ARG A 136 -4.37 -39.82 -13.21
N SER A 137 -3.65 -39.44 -12.14
CA SER A 137 -2.45 -40.12 -11.67
C SER A 137 -2.70 -41.26 -10.70
N GLU A 138 -3.94 -41.46 -10.24
CA GLU A 138 -4.26 -42.49 -9.27
C GLU A 138 -4.06 -43.87 -9.91
N PRO A 139 -3.08 -44.67 -9.44
CA PRO A 139 -2.87 -46.01 -9.96
C PRO A 139 -4.09 -46.82 -9.60
N THR A 140 -4.68 -47.51 -10.58
CA THR A 140 -5.64 -48.57 -10.28
C THR A 140 -4.88 -49.60 -9.44
N ASP A 141 -5.18 -49.63 -8.15
CA ASP A 141 -4.62 -50.55 -7.16
C ASP A 141 -5.16 -51.96 -7.48
N VAL A 142 -4.63 -52.56 -8.54
CA VAL A 142 -4.78 -53.98 -8.84
C VAL A 142 -3.56 -54.66 -8.28
N PHE A 143 -3.76 -55.27 -7.11
CA PHE A 143 -3.05 -56.45 -6.62
C PHE A 143 -2.04 -57.06 -7.60
N THR A 144 -0.75 -56.82 -7.37
CA THR A 144 0.27 -57.83 -7.66
C THR A 144 1.26 -57.86 -6.52
N SER A 145 1.04 -58.83 -5.63
CA SER A 145 2.07 -59.33 -4.73
C SER A 145 3.23 -59.91 -5.54
N SER A 146 4.45 -59.75 -5.02
CA SER A 146 5.58 -60.67 -5.21
C SER A 146 5.98 -61.02 -6.65
N SER A 147 7.13 -60.53 -7.10
CA SER A 147 8.34 -61.36 -7.25
C SER A 147 9.44 -60.57 -7.95
N GLU A 148 10.65 -60.78 -7.46
CA GLU A 148 11.88 -60.64 -8.22
C GLU A 148 11.70 -61.34 -9.58
N GLU A 149 11.99 -60.67 -10.70
CA GLU A 149 12.59 -61.32 -11.87
C GLU A 149 12.98 -60.29 -12.94
N LYS A 150 14.28 -60.26 -13.23
CA LYS A 150 14.83 -59.80 -14.51
C LYS A 150 14.05 -60.46 -15.64
N THR A 151 13.54 -59.66 -16.59
CA THR A 151 13.64 -59.86 -18.06
C THR A 151 12.50 -59.12 -18.75
N SER A 152 12.88 -58.16 -19.61
CA SER A 152 12.19 -57.66 -20.83
C SER A 152 12.05 -56.13 -20.88
N GLN A 153 13.14 -55.42 -21.24
CA GLN A 153 13.08 -54.06 -21.77
C GLN A 153 13.15 -54.10 -23.31
N PRO A 154 12.02 -53.99 -24.02
CA PRO A 154 12.03 -53.45 -25.38
C PRO A 154 11.29 -52.10 -25.49
N ALA A 155 10.39 -51.78 -24.54
CA ALA A 155 9.54 -50.60 -24.60
C ALA A 155 10.24 -49.32 -24.13
N GLU A 156 10.91 -49.37 -22.97
CA GLU A 156 11.62 -48.22 -22.38
C GLU A 156 12.73 -47.70 -23.32
N THR A 157 13.54 -48.60 -23.89
CA THR A 157 14.59 -48.22 -24.86
C THR A 157 14.06 -47.56 -26.12
N ARG A 158 12.81 -47.81 -26.53
CA ARG A 158 12.26 -47.22 -27.76
C ARG A 158 11.80 -45.79 -27.52
N GLU A 159 11.08 -45.54 -26.43
CA GLU A 159 10.61 -44.20 -26.06
C GLU A 159 11.78 -43.28 -25.71
N ASP A 160 12.79 -43.82 -25.02
CA ASP A 160 14.06 -43.12 -24.76
C ASP A 160 14.81 -42.79 -26.05
N SER A 161 14.74 -43.66 -27.07
CA SER A 161 15.36 -43.44 -28.37
C SER A 161 14.67 -42.34 -29.18
N GLU A 162 13.34 -42.30 -29.17
CA GLU A 162 12.56 -41.26 -29.86
C GLU A 162 12.76 -39.88 -29.19
N LEU A 163 12.71 -39.82 -27.86
CA LEU A 163 12.96 -38.58 -27.12
C LEU A 163 14.40 -38.09 -27.27
N SER A 164 15.39 -38.97 -27.08
CA SER A 164 16.80 -38.57 -27.21
C SER A 164 17.14 -38.10 -28.63
N GLY A 165 16.55 -38.73 -29.66
CA GLY A 165 16.65 -38.29 -31.05
C GLY A 165 16.07 -36.89 -31.27
N TRP A 166 14.88 -36.63 -30.74
CA TRP A 166 14.23 -35.31 -30.81
C TRP A 166 15.03 -34.23 -30.08
N LEU A 167 15.51 -34.51 -28.86
CA LEU A 167 16.34 -33.58 -28.09
C LEU A 167 17.64 -33.23 -28.84
N ARG A 168 18.29 -34.24 -29.44
CA ARG A 168 19.51 -34.06 -30.24
C ARG A 168 19.25 -33.21 -31.49
N LEU A 169 18.10 -33.36 -32.15
CA LEU A 169 17.69 -32.55 -33.29
C LEU A 169 17.65 -31.06 -32.95
N TYR A 170 17.19 -30.71 -31.75
CA TYR A 170 17.14 -29.33 -31.26
C TYR A 170 18.43 -28.87 -30.57
N GLY A 171 19.50 -29.67 -30.66
CA GLY A 171 20.84 -29.31 -30.20
C GLY A 171 21.06 -29.46 -28.70
N ALA A 172 20.31 -30.35 -28.03
CA ALA A 172 20.63 -30.79 -26.70
C ALA A 172 21.96 -31.58 -26.71
N ASP A 173 22.83 -31.28 -25.76
CA ASP A 173 24.04 -32.06 -25.50
C ASP A 173 23.71 -33.33 -24.71
N GLN A 174 24.69 -34.24 -24.62
CA GLN A 174 24.51 -35.50 -23.92
C GLN A 174 24.12 -35.30 -22.44
N ASP A 175 24.68 -34.29 -21.77
CA ASP A 175 24.32 -33.91 -20.39
C ASP A 175 22.85 -33.45 -20.28
N ALA A 176 22.34 -32.62 -21.20
CA ALA A 176 20.94 -32.24 -21.22
C ALA A 176 20.02 -33.44 -21.48
N ILE A 177 20.39 -34.32 -22.41
CA ILE A 177 19.61 -35.52 -22.72
C ILE A 177 19.52 -36.43 -21.49
N GLU A 178 20.65 -36.68 -20.81
CA GLU A 178 20.69 -37.48 -19.60
C GLU A 178 19.85 -36.87 -18.47
N LYS A 179 19.88 -35.55 -18.29
CA LYS A 179 19.05 -34.86 -17.30
C LYS A 179 17.55 -35.02 -17.59
N VAL A 180 17.15 -34.91 -18.85
CA VAL A 180 15.73 -35.08 -19.24
C VAL A 180 15.30 -36.54 -19.05
N LEU A 181 16.10 -37.51 -19.49
CA LEU A 181 15.80 -38.94 -19.35
C LEU A 181 15.77 -39.39 -17.88
N LYS A 182 16.62 -38.79 -17.04
CA LYS A 182 16.66 -39.09 -15.60
C LYS A 182 15.35 -38.74 -14.88
N GLU A 183 14.62 -37.73 -15.36
CA GLU A 183 13.31 -37.34 -14.82
C GLU A 183 12.15 -38.12 -15.46
N GLU A 184 12.45 -39.21 -16.19
CA GLU A 184 11.46 -40.11 -16.80
C GLU A 184 10.46 -39.40 -17.74
N TYR A 185 10.88 -38.28 -18.34
CA TYR A 185 10.06 -37.59 -19.34
C TYR A 185 9.91 -38.47 -20.58
N THR A 186 8.69 -38.57 -21.09
CA THR A 186 8.44 -39.07 -22.45
C THR A 186 8.39 -37.93 -23.45
N LEU A 187 8.57 -38.23 -24.75
CA LEU A 187 8.38 -37.22 -25.81
C LEU A 187 7.00 -36.58 -25.76
N ASN A 188 5.96 -37.37 -25.45
CA ASN A 188 4.61 -36.87 -25.32
C ASN A 188 4.50 -35.84 -24.18
N ASN A 189 5.08 -36.12 -23.02
CA ASN A 189 5.07 -35.18 -21.89
C ASN A 189 5.80 -33.88 -22.22
N ILE A 190 6.97 -33.97 -22.86
CA ILE A 190 7.75 -32.80 -23.28
C ILE A 190 6.95 -31.91 -24.24
N LEU A 191 6.24 -32.51 -25.20
CA LEU A 191 5.51 -31.76 -26.21
C LEU A 191 4.19 -31.18 -25.71
N HIS A 192 3.45 -31.87 -24.83
CA HIS A 192 2.09 -31.46 -24.45
C HIS A 192 1.96 -30.90 -23.04
N ASP A 193 2.70 -31.46 -22.07
CA ASP A 193 2.46 -31.19 -20.64
C ASP A 193 3.52 -30.26 -20.03
N VAL A 194 4.77 -30.34 -20.48
CA VAL A 194 5.90 -29.63 -19.87
C VAL A 194 5.76 -28.11 -19.95
N THR A 195 6.05 -27.43 -18.85
CA THR A 195 6.06 -25.97 -18.75
C THR A 195 7.46 -25.40 -18.89
N ARG A 196 7.55 -24.06 -19.02
CA ARG A 196 8.84 -23.37 -19.07
C ARG A 196 9.62 -23.50 -17.77
N GLU A 197 8.93 -23.59 -16.63
CA GLU A 197 9.57 -23.73 -15.32
C GLU A 197 10.13 -25.14 -15.12
N ASP A 198 9.46 -26.18 -15.64
CA ASP A 198 9.97 -27.55 -15.62
C ASP A 198 11.28 -27.67 -16.42
N LEU A 199 11.37 -27.01 -17.58
CA LEU A 199 12.64 -26.97 -18.33
C LEU A 199 13.76 -26.22 -17.58
N LYS A 200 13.41 -25.23 -16.74
CA LYS A 200 14.40 -24.53 -15.91
C LYS A 200 14.86 -25.38 -14.72
N SER A 201 13.98 -26.20 -14.15
CA SER A 201 14.32 -27.07 -13.01
C SER A 201 15.37 -28.12 -13.38
N LEU A 202 15.37 -28.57 -14.65
CA LEU A 202 16.40 -29.41 -15.25
C LEU A 202 17.79 -28.76 -15.34
N ARG A 203 17.92 -27.46 -15.04
CA ARG A 203 19.19 -26.70 -15.10
C ARG A 203 19.91 -26.85 -16.45
N LEU A 204 19.14 -26.82 -17.53
CA LEU A 204 19.66 -26.84 -18.89
C LEU A 204 20.42 -25.54 -19.20
N ARG A 205 21.38 -25.60 -20.12
CA ARG A 205 22.03 -24.39 -20.63
C ARG A 205 20.97 -23.50 -21.28
N GLY A 206 20.98 -22.19 -20.98
CA GLY A 206 19.92 -21.27 -21.42
C GLY A 206 19.65 -21.30 -22.93
N GLY A 207 20.69 -21.45 -23.76
CA GLY A 207 20.53 -21.59 -25.21
C GLY A 207 19.79 -22.85 -25.66
N ILE A 208 19.99 -23.98 -24.97
CA ILE A 208 19.27 -25.23 -25.23
C ILE A 208 17.82 -25.06 -24.78
N LEU A 209 17.60 -24.53 -23.58
CA LEU A 209 16.27 -24.25 -23.05
C LEU A 209 15.45 -23.37 -24.01
N CYS A 210 16.05 -22.31 -24.55
CA CYS A 210 15.40 -21.45 -25.54
C CYS A 210 14.99 -22.21 -26.81
N LYS A 211 15.86 -23.08 -27.34
CA LYS A 211 15.57 -23.87 -28.53
C LYS A 211 14.47 -24.90 -28.28
N LEU A 212 14.55 -25.62 -27.17
CA LEU A 212 13.55 -26.62 -26.79
C LEU A 212 12.19 -25.96 -26.52
N TRP A 213 12.15 -24.87 -25.74
CA TRP A 213 10.90 -24.16 -25.47
C TRP A 213 10.26 -23.61 -26.76
N LYS A 214 11.08 -23.10 -27.69
CA LYS A 214 10.60 -22.70 -29.01
C LYS A 214 10.00 -23.88 -29.77
N ALA A 215 10.70 -25.01 -29.84
CA ALA A 215 10.20 -26.20 -30.52
C ALA A 215 8.88 -26.72 -29.94
N ILE A 216 8.74 -26.74 -28.61
CA ILE A 216 7.52 -27.16 -27.91
C ILE A 216 6.37 -26.20 -28.22
N THR A 217 6.63 -24.88 -28.15
CA THR A 217 5.59 -23.88 -28.45
C THR A 217 5.18 -23.89 -29.92
N ASP A 218 6.13 -24.04 -30.84
CA ASP A 218 5.86 -24.19 -32.28
C ASP A 218 5.04 -25.47 -32.56
N TYR A 219 5.32 -26.58 -31.88
CA TYR A 219 4.54 -27.82 -31.98
C TYR A 219 3.11 -27.64 -31.48
N ARG A 220 2.90 -26.99 -30.33
CA ARG A 220 1.57 -26.72 -29.76
C ARG A 220 0.72 -25.75 -30.60
N GLN A 221 1.35 -24.91 -31.39
CA GLN A 221 0.67 -23.95 -32.27
C GLN A 221 0.30 -24.55 -33.64
N GLN A 222 0.83 -25.71 -34.01
CA GLN A 222 0.40 -26.38 -35.22
C GLN A 222 -1.00 -26.97 -35.00
N PRO A 223 -2.01 -26.57 -35.81
CA PRO A 223 -3.32 -27.19 -35.74
C PRO A 223 -3.20 -28.64 -36.20
N THR A 224 -3.58 -29.55 -35.32
CA THR A 224 -3.66 -31.00 -35.57
C THR A 224 -4.69 -31.32 -36.67
#